data_AF-A0A8X7XTC1-F1
#
_entry.id   AF-A0A8X7XTC1-F1
#
_cell.length_a   1.000
_cell.length_b   1.000
_cell.length_c   1.000
_cell.angle_alpha   90.00
_cell.angle_beta   90.00
_cell.angle_gamma   90.00
#
_symmetry.space_group_name_H-M   'P 1'
#
loop_
_entity.id
_entity.type
_entity.pdbx_description
1 polymer ?
#
loop_
_entity_poly.entity_id
_entity_poly.type
_entity_poly.pdbx_seq_one_letter_code
_entity_poly.pdbx_strand_id
1 'polypeptide(L)'
;MSPLSAFATLSDSVVVDSGMKFMDIIEDILAQLTPMAVMHFGANVLTRISQLFDKYMDMLIKSLPGPSDDDNLTELKEVIHFRDETDSEQLALLGLAFTILDELLPLAVIKVWSLTNESKELESENIVPNASITAELKEWKRSLQHSFDKLRDHFCRQYVLTFIYSRQGKTRLNALIYLSGEGADLYWDSDPLPSLPFQALFAKLQQLTTVAGDVLLGKEKIQKILLARLTETVVMWLSEEQEFWDVFEDESIPLKPLGLQQLILDMHFTVEIARFAGYPSPHVLRIASAIIAREIRTFSARGIDPQSALSEDEWFVETA
;
A
#
# COMPACT_ATOMS: atom_id res chain seq x y z
N MET A 1 26.56 9.84 -6.64
CA MET A 1 25.57 9.84 -7.74
C MET A 1 24.29 10.46 -7.22
N SER A 2 23.62 11.31 -8.00
CA SER A 2 22.36 11.95 -7.55
C SER A 2 21.27 10.88 -7.45
N PRO A 3 20.38 10.89 -6.43
CA PRO A 3 19.27 9.92 -6.33
C PRO A 3 18.41 9.89 -7.59
N LEU A 4 18.24 11.05 -8.22
CA LEU A 4 17.51 11.24 -9.48
C LEU A 4 18.20 10.59 -10.69
N SER A 5 19.53 10.46 -10.66
CA SER A 5 20.32 9.80 -11.71
C SER A 5 20.12 8.28 -11.74
N ALA A 6 19.67 7.66 -10.63
CA ALA A 6 19.39 6.22 -10.59
C ALA A 6 18.05 5.88 -11.26
N PHE A 7 17.09 6.81 -11.25
CA PHE A 7 15.78 6.65 -11.89
C PHE A 7 15.81 6.98 -13.39
N ALA A 8 16.72 7.86 -13.83
CA ALA A 8 16.86 8.27 -15.23
C ALA A 8 17.25 7.12 -16.19
N THR A 9 17.80 6.01 -15.67
CA THR A 9 18.27 4.89 -16.47
C THR A 9 17.23 3.79 -16.73
N LEU A 10 16.05 3.82 -16.09
CA LEU A 10 15.14 2.66 -16.06
C LEU A 10 13.64 2.94 -16.31
N SER A 11 13.17 4.20 -16.40
CA SER A 11 11.77 4.49 -16.77
C SER A 11 11.69 5.43 -17.96
N ASP A 12 10.59 5.31 -18.71
CA ASP A 12 10.21 6.27 -19.75
C ASP A 12 10.39 7.71 -19.25
N SER A 13 10.98 8.56 -20.09
CA SER A 13 11.54 9.87 -19.70
C SER A 13 10.55 10.79 -18.96
N VAL A 14 9.24 10.56 -19.16
CA VAL A 14 8.15 11.43 -18.71
C VAL A 14 7.90 11.39 -17.19
N VAL A 15 8.08 10.23 -16.53
CA VAL A 15 7.86 10.12 -15.07
C VAL A 15 8.98 10.80 -14.29
N VAL A 16 10.23 10.60 -14.71
CA VAL A 16 11.38 11.32 -14.15
C VAL A 16 11.22 12.83 -14.42
N ASP A 17 10.78 13.20 -15.63
CA ASP A 17 10.55 14.61 -15.98
C ASP A 17 9.51 15.29 -15.07
N SER A 18 8.46 14.60 -14.62
CA SER A 18 7.43 15.20 -13.77
C SER A 18 7.93 15.45 -12.34
N GLY A 19 8.65 14.49 -11.75
CA GLY A 19 9.26 14.65 -10.42
C GLY A 19 10.38 15.69 -10.41
N MET A 20 11.18 15.76 -11.47
CA MET A 20 12.20 16.80 -11.65
C MET A 20 11.56 18.18 -11.71
N LYS A 21 10.54 18.38 -12.56
CA LYS A 21 9.82 19.65 -12.66
C LYS A 21 9.20 20.07 -11.33
N PHE A 22 8.64 19.12 -10.57
CA PHE A 22 8.14 19.41 -9.23
C PHE A 22 9.25 19.95 -8.33
N MET A 23 10.40 19.27 -8.28
CA MET A 23 11.54 19.70 -7.46
C MET A 23 12.11 21.05 -7.91
N ASP A 24 12.22 21.31 -9.21
CA ASP A 24 12.68 22.60 -9.75
C ASP A 24 11.78 23.75 -9.26
N ILE A 25 10.45 23.57 -9.32
CA ILE A 25 9.49 24.57 -8.79
C ILE A 25 9.70 24.79 -7.29
N ILE A 26 9.93 23.72 -6.52
CA ILE A 26 10.19 23.84 -5.08
C ILE A 26 11.50 24.58 -4.82
N GLU A 27 12.57 24.24 -5.53
CA GLU A 27 13.87 24.89 -5.39
C GLU A 27 13.79 26.38 -5.74
N ASP A 28 13.07 26.75 -6.79
CA ASP A 28 12.82 28.13 -7.17
C ASP A 28 12.04 28.92 -6.10
N ILE A 29 11.04 28.29 -5.46
CA ILE A 29 10.31 28.89 -4.34
C ILE A 29 11.25 29.10 -3.15
N LEU A 30 12.03 28.07 -2.81
CA LEU A 30 12.93 28.08 -1.66
C LEU A 30 14.09 29.08 -1.83
N ALA A 31 14.63 29.22 -3.04
CA ALA A 31 15.72 30.15 -3.36
C ALA A 31 15.33 31.63 -3.18
N GLN A 32 14.03 31.95 -3.25
CA GLN A 32 13.52 33.32 -3.06
C GLN A 32 13.32 33.68 -1.58
N LEU A 33 13.45 32.73 -0.65
CA LEU A 33 13.21 32.97 0.77
C LEU A 33 14.42 33.61 1.45
N THR A 34 14.19 34.78 2.05
CA THR A 34 15.16 35.40 2.95
C THR A 34 15.04 34.80 4.37
N PRO A 35 16.09 34.87 5.21
CA PRO A 35 16.01 34.41 6.59
C PRO A 35 14.86 35.05 7.39
N MET A 36 14.59 36.33 7.10
CA MET A 36 13.48 37.07 7.71
C MET A 36 12.11 36.52 7.27
N ALA A 37 11.96 36.17 5.98
CA ALA A 37 10.73 35.56 5.48
C ALA A 37 10.49 34.17 6.09
N VAL A 38 11.55 33.36 6.27
CA VAL A 38 11.46 32.06 6.94
C VAL A 38 11.01 32.22 8.39
N MET A 39 11.59 33.18 9.12
CA MET A 39 11.25 33.41 10.53
C MET A 39 9.78 33.85 10.73
N HIS A 40 9.23 34.68 9.83
CA HIS A 40 7.87 35.21 9.99
C HIS A 40 6.78 34.40 9.28
N PHE A 41 7.12 33.73 8.18
CA PHE A 41 6.15 33.08 7.29
C PHE A 41 6.46 31.60 7.04
N GLY A 42 7.45 31.02 7.72
CA GLY A 42 7.88 29.64 7.51
C GLY A 42 6.74 28.62 7.52
N ALA A 43 5.88 28.64 8.55
CA ALA A 43 4.73 27.74 8.62
C ALA A 43 3.77 27.87 7.42
N ASN A 44 3.54 29.09 6.94
CA ASN A 44 2.69 29.33 5.77
C ASN A 44 3.34 28.79 4.49
N VAL A 45 4.65 28.98 4.34
CA VAL A 45 5.42 28.44 3.21
C VAL A 45 5.37 26.91 3.22
N LEU A 46 5.64 26.27 4.35
CA LEU A 46 5.56 24.81 4.51
C LEU A 46 4.16 24.29 4.14
N THR A 47 3.10 24.99 4.58
CA THR A 47 1.72 24.65 4.23
C THR A 47 1.48 24.73 2.72
N ARG A 48 2.00 25.75 2.03
CA ARG A 48 1.88 25.88 0.56
C ARG A 48 2.67 24.78 -0.17
N ILE A 49 3.86 24.43 0.32
CA ILE A 49 4.65 23.32 -0.21
C ILE A 49 3.89 21.99 -0.06
N SER A 50 3.27 21.73 1.10
CA SER A 50 2.41 20.56 1.29
C SER A 50 1.26 20.52 0.28
N GLN A 51 0.59 21.66 0.04
CA GLN A 51 -0.50 21.74 -0.95
C GLN A 51 -0.03 21.48 -2.39
N LEU A 52 1.19 21.90 -2.73
CA LEU A 52 1.79 21.60 -4.04
C LEU A 52 2.13 20.11 -4.17
N PHE A 53 2.72 19.52 -3.13
CA PHE A 53 3.01 18.09 -3.09
C PHE A 53 1.74 17.25 -3.19
N ASP A 54 0.67 17.65 -2.49
CA ASP A 54 -0.64 17.00 -2.54
C ASP A 54 -1.23 17.00 -3.96
N LYS A 55 -1.20 18.15 -4.65
CA LYS A 55 -1.62 18.25 -6.05
C LYS A 55 -0.77 17.41 -6.99
N TYR A 56 0.53 17.32 -6.73
CA TYR A 56 1.42 16.44 -7.48
C TYR A 56 1.04 14.97 -7.27
N MET A 57 0.76 14.53 -6.04
CA MET A 57 0.24 13.18 -5.77
C MET A 57 -1.08 12.91 -6.49
N ASP A 58 -2.02 13.87 -6.51
CA ASP A 58 -3.29 13.72 -7.22
C ASP A 58 -3.10 13.62 -8.75
N MET A 59 -2.12 14.32 -9.32
CA MET A 59 -1.74 14.17 -10.73
C MET A 59 -1.19 12.77 -11.01
N LEU A 60 -0.33 12.25 -10.14
CA LEU A 60 0.20 10.88 -10.25
C LEU A 60 -0.90 9.81 -10.10
N ILE A 61 -1.87 10.01 -9.21
CA ILE A 61 -3.02 9.11 -9.07
C ILE A 61 -3.80 9.02 -10.39
N LYS A 62 -4.01 10.17 -11.06
CA LYS A 62 -4.73 10.23 -12.34
C LYS A 62 -3.96 9.62 -13.51
N SER A 63 -2.64 9.48 -13.41
CA SER A 63 -1.85 8.81 -14.44
C SER A 63 -1.83 7.29 -14.29
N LEU A 64 -1.99 6.78 -13.07
CA LEU A 64 -2.04 5.33 -12.84
C LEU A 64 -3.28 4.70 -13.50
N PRO A 65 -3.17 3.46 -14.02
CA PRO A 65 -4.31 2.76 -14.59
C PRO A 65 -5.39 2.53 -13.53
N GLY A 66 -6.63 2.87 -13.87
CA GLY A 66 -7.82 2.61 -13.05
C GLY A 66 -8.97 2.07 -13.90
N PRO A 67 -9.90 1.29 -13.29
CA PRO A 67 -11.19 1.00 -13.89
C PRO A 67 -11.84 2.35 -14.15
N SER A 68 -12.12 2.64 -15.42
CA SER A 68 -12.68 3.92 -15.83
C SER A 68 -14.01 4.15 -15.14
N ASP A 69 -14.06 5.14 -14.24
CA ASP A 69 -15.30 5.82 -13.94
C ASP A 69 -15.49 6.92 -15.00
N ASP A 70 -16.66 6.89 -15.67
CA ASP A 70 -17.24 7.88 -16.60
C ASP A 70 -16.61 7.99 -18.01
N ASP A 71 -17.32 7.85 -19.14
CA ASP A 71 -18.73 8.05 -19.47
C ASP A 71 -19.37 9.28 -18.83
N ASN A 72 -18.64 10.40 -18.82
CA ASN A 72 -19.08 11.79 -18.86
C ASN A 72 -17.95 12.70 -18.35
N LEU A 73 -17.28 13.38 -19.28
CA LEU A 73 -16.82 14.78 -19.23
C LEU A 73 -15.77 14.97 -20.33
N THR A 74 -16.27 15.07 -21.56
CA THR A 74 -15.68 15.95 -22.57
C THR A 74 -15.37 17.31 -21.93
N GLU A 75 -14.16 17.83 -22.17
CA GLU A 75 -13.62 19.13 -21.72
C GLU A 75 -12.69 19.12 -20.48
N LEU A 76 -11.62 18.32 -20.52
CA LEU A 76 -10.25 18.86 -20.52
C LEU A 76 -9.31 17.69 -20.81
N LYS A 77 -9.03 17.47 -22.10
CA LYS A 77 -8.06 16.47 -22.53
C LYS A 77 -6.66 17.06 -22.37
N GLU A 78 -6.21 17.23 -21.12
CA GLU A 78 -4.77 17.15 -20.86
C GLU A 78 -4.41 15.69 -21.12
N VAL A 79 -3.75 15.47 -22.25
CA VAL A 79 -3.35 14.16 -22.75
C VAL A 79 -2.29 13.59 -21.80
N ILE A 80 -2.75 12.95 -20.73
CA ILE A 80 -1.92 12.08 -19.91
C ILE A 80 -2.00 10.70 -20.58
N HIS A 81 -0.96 10.40 -21.34
CA HIS A 81 -0.86 9.25 -22.23
C HIS A 81 -0.41 7.99 -21.47
N PHE A 82 -1.05 7.64 -20.36
CA PHE A 82 -0.69 6.43 -19.60
C PHE A 82 -1.86 5.44 -19.65
N ARG A 83 -1.75 4.44 -20.55
CA ARG A 83 -2.80 3.41 -20.66
C ARG A 83 -2.32 1.98 -20.86
N ASP A 84 -1.01 1.71 -20.80
CA ASP A 84 -0.44 0.37 -20.83
C ASP A 84 0.79 0.28 -19.91
N GLU A 85 0.66 0.70 -18.64
CA GLU A 85 1.81 0.73 -17.71
C GLU A 85 2.16 -0.64 -17.13
N THR A 86 3.43 -1.03 -17.25
CA THR A 86 3.98 -2.25 -16.63
C THR A 86 4.10 -2.11 -15.10
N ASP A 87 4.12 -3.23 -14.35
CA ASP A 87 4.37 -3.24 -12.89
C ASP A 87 5.63 -2.40 -12.54
N SER A 88 6.66 -2.43 -13.40
CA SER A 88 7.89 -1.63 -13.25
C SER A 88 7.66 -0.12 -13.34
N GLU A 89 6.83 0.36 -14.26
CA GLU A 89 6.57 1.80 -14.44
C GLU A 89 5.81 2.37 -13.24
N GLN A 90 4.78 1.66 -12.79
CA GLN A 90 3.98 2.08 -11.62
C GLN A 90 4.83 2.08 -10.34
N LEU A 91 5.71 1.09 -10.17
CA LEU A 91 6.66 1.05 -9.06
C LEU A 91 7.71 2.16 -9.16
N ALA A 92 8.22 2.47 -10.35
CA ALA A 92 9.18 3.56 -10.54
C ALA A 92 8.56 4.91 -10.14
N LEU A 93 7.30 5.15 -10.53
CA LEU A 93 6.53 6.32 -10.16
C LEU A 93 6.37 6.44 -8.63
N LEU A 94 5.96 5.35 -7.95
CA LEU A 94 5.88 5.30 -6.48
C LEU A 94 7.25 5.55 -5.83
N GLY A 95 8.32 4.96 -6.38
CA GLY A 95 9.68 5.13 -5.91
C GLY A 95 10.19 6.56 -6.00
N LEU A 96 9.87 7.25 -7.09
CA LEU A 96 10.21 8.66 -7.29
C LEU A 96 9.44 9.55 -6.31
N ALA A 97 8.12 9.36 -6.20
CA ALA A 97 7.29 10.09 -5.24
C ALA A 97 7.78 9.90 -3.80
N PHE A 98 8.17 8.68 -3.44
CA PHE A 98 8.74 8.38 -2.13
C PHE A 98 10.12 9.01 -1.92
N THR A 99 10.96 9.04 -2.96
CA THR A 99 12.28 9.69 -2.90
C THR A 99 12.13 11.20 -2.72
N ILE A 100 11.15 11.82 -3.37
CA ILE A 100 10.82 13.23 -3.13
C ILE A 100 10.39 13.43 -1.67
N LEU A 101 9.48 12.61 -1.18
CA LEU A 101 8.95 12.67 0.19
C LEU A 101 10.02 12.49 1.27
N ASP A 102 10.83 11.42 1.19
CA ASP A 102 11.68 10.99 2.29
C ASP A 102 13.07 11.66 2.26
N GLU A 103 13.52 12.10 1.07
CA GLU A 103 14.87 12.62 0.85
C GLU A 103 14.86 14.04 0.27
N LEU A 104 14.44 14.22 -0.99
CA LEU A 104 14.74 15.45 -1.74
C LEU A 104 14.06 16.68 -1.14
N LEU A 105 12.76 16.59 -0.88
CA LEU A 105 11.98 17.71 -0.38
C LEU A 105 12.38 18.08 1.07
N PRO A 106 12.51 17.13 2.02
CA PRO A 106 13.04 17.43 3.35
C PRO A 106 14.44 18.05 3.31
N LEU A 107 15.36 17.54 2.49
CA LEU A 107 16.72 18.08 2.38
C LEU A 107 16.72 19.53 1.89
N ALA A 108 15.93 19.84 0.84
CA ALA A 108 15.81 21.18 0.30
C ALA A 108 15.28 22.18 1.36
N VAL A 109 14.24 21.79 2.09
CA VAL A 109 13.63 22.63 3.14
C VAL A 109 14.57 22.81 4.34
N ILE A 110 15.20 21.73 4.83
CA ILE A 110 16.13 21.80 5.98
C ILE A 110 17.29 22.74 5.67
N LYS A 111 17.83 22.71 4.45
CA LYS A 111 18.92 23.61 4.03
C LYS A 111 18.56 25.09 4.20
N VAL A 112 17.33 25.49 3.86
CA VAL A 112 16.87 26.88 4.01
C VAL A 112 16.61 27.23 5.48
N TRP A 113 16.04 26.29 6.23
CA TRP A 113 15.74 26.49 7.66
C TRP A 113 16.98 26.49 8.55
N SER A 114 18.02 25.72 8.22
CA SER A 114 19.27 25.67 9.00
C SER A 114 20.10 26.95 8.85
N LEU A 115 20.15 27.54 7.65
CA LEU A 115 20.82 28.84 7.40
C LEU A 115 20.23 29.99 8.24
N THR A 116 18.97 29.86 8.65
CA THR A 116 18.32 30.83 9.55
C THR A 116 18.84 30.73 10.99
N ASN A 117 19.25 29.54 11.45
CA ASN A 117 19.80 29.34 12.79
C ASN A 117 21.26 29.84 12.90
N GLU A 118 22.09 29.62 11.87
CA GLU A 118 23.48 30.12 11.85
C GLU A 118 23.54 31.65 11.87
N SER A 119 22.57 32.33 11.25
CA SER A 119 22.47 33.80 11.31
C SER A 119 22.22 34.36 12.72
N LYS A 120 21.77 33.53 13.66
CA LYS A 120 21.52 33.90 15.07
C LYS A 120 22.68 33.57 16.00
N GLU A 121 23.59 32.66 15.63
CA GLU A 121 24.75 32.32 16.46
C GLU A 121 25.78 33.44 16.57
N LEU A 122 25.75 34.41 15.65
CA LEU A 122 26.61 35.61 15.72
C LEU A 122 26.09 36.68 16.70
N GLU A 123 24.89 36.56 17.28
CA GLU A 123 24.29 37.65 18.07
C GLU A 123 23.75 37.30 19.47
N SER A 124 23.74 36.05 19.94
CA SER A 124 23.40 35.82 21.36
C SER A 124 23.83 34.45 21.90
N GLU A 125 24.67 34.47 22.94
CA GLU A 125 24.83 33.36 23.88
C GLU A 125 23.50 33.16 24.63
N ASN A 126 22.96 31.94 24.60
CA ASN A 126 21.70 31.45 25.21
C ASN A 126 20.47 31.42 24.29
N ILE A 127 20.43 30.48 23.33
CA ILE A 127 19.16 30.06 22.73
C ILE A 127 19.10 28.54 22.65
N VAL A 128 18.22 27.96 23.48
CA VAL A 128 17.71 26.59 23.32
C VAL A 128 17.18 26.46 21.89
N PRO A 129 17.56 25.42 21.10
CA PRO A 129 17.07 25.28 19.72
C PRO A 129 15.55 25.39 19.68
N ASN A 130 15.05 26.28 18.82
CA ASN A 130 13.68 26.79 18.88
C ASN A 130 12.66 25.66 18.69
N ALA A 131 12.08 25.17 19.79
CA ALA A 131 11.24 23.97 19.82
C ALA A 131 10.02 24.07 18.88
N SER A 132 9.53 25.28 18.61
CA SER A 132 8.43 25.56 17.66
C SER A 132 8.76 25.13 16.23
N ILE A 133 9.94 25.50 15.71
CA ILE A 133 10.36 25.18 14.34
C ILE A 133 10.45 23.66 14.15
N THR A 134 10.92 22.96 15.18
CA THR A 134 11.03 21.49 15.17
C THR A 134 9.63 20.84 15.16
N ALA A 135 8.65 21.44 15.81
CA ALA A 135 7.26 20.96 15.79
C ALA A 135 6.59 21.21 14.43
N GLU A 136 6.80 22.38 13.83
CA GLU A 136 6.29 22.74 12.50
C GLU A 136 6.82 21.80 11.41
N LEU A 137 8.13 21.52 11.40
CA LEU A 137 8.74 20.60 10.43
C LEU A 137 8.22 19.15 10.60
N LYS A 138 7.96 18.73 11.85
CA LYS A 138 7.35 17.41 12.12
C LYS A 138 5.93 17.33 11.58
N GLU A 139 5.11 18.35 11.82
CA GLU A 139 3.73 18.40 11.31
C GLU A 139 3.69 18.45 9.78
N TRP A 140 4.55 19.28 9.19
CA TRP A 140 4.74 19.33 7.75
C TRP A 140 5.10 17.97 7.15
N LYS A 141 6.07 17.25 7.74
CA LYS A 141 6.43 15.89 7.29
C LYS A 141 5.26 14.91 7.40
N ARG A 142 4.40 15.02 8.42
CA ARG A 142 3.18 14.19 8.52
C ARG A 142 2.20 14.50 7.38
N SER A 143 2.01 15.78 7.06
CA SER A 143 1.15 16.20 5.94
C SER A 143 1.65 15.67 4.59
N LEU A 144 2.97 15.69 4.35
CA LEU A 144 3.54 15.08 3.15
C LEU A 144 3.33 13.56 3.12
N GLN A 145 3.57 12.88 4.25
CA GLN A 145 3.35 11.44 4.37
C GLN A 145 1.89 11.08 4.04
N HIS A 146 0.92 11.83 4.57
CA HIS A 146 -0.50 11.63 4.29
C HIS A 146 -0.82 11.75 2.79
N SER A 147 -0.22 12.75 2.12
CA SER A 147 -0.41 12.95 0.67
C SER A 147 0.12 11.76 -0.14
N PHE A 148 1.29 11.24 0.23
CA PHE A 148 1.87 10.04 -0.39
C PHE A 148 1.08 8.77 -0.08
N ASP A 149 0.54 8.65 1.14
CA ASP A 149 -0.29 7.52 1.53
C ASP A 149 -1.53 7.41 0.64
N LYS A 150 -2.12 8.54 0.19
CA LYS A 150 -3.21 8.52 -0.83
C LYS A 150 -2.78 7.84 -2.12
N LEU A 151 -1.61 8.18 -2.66
CA LEU A 151 -1.09 7.59 -3.90
C LEU A 151 -0.82 6.09 -3.72
N ARG A 152 -0.15 5.71 -2.64
CA ARG A 152 0.12 4.31 -2.32
C ARG A 152 -1.16 3.51 -2.19
N ASP A 153 -2.13 4.02 -1.44
CA ASP A 153 -3.38 3.33 -1.18
C ASP A 153 -4.22 3.18 -2.46
N HIS A 154 -4.20 4.19 -3.34
CA HIS A 154 -4.80 4.08 -4.67
C HIS A 154 -4.14 2.96 -5.49
N PHE A 155 -2.81 2.95 -5.59
CA PHE A 155 -2.07 1.89 -6.28
C PHE A 155 -2.42 0.50 -5.72
N CYS A 156 -2.37 0.32 -4.39
CA CYS A 156 -2.65 -0.97 -3.76
C CYS A 156 -4.07 -1.44 -4.05
N ARG A 157 -5.06 -0.54 -3.97
CA ARG A 157 -6.44 -0.85 -4.31
C ARG A 157 -6.57 -1.30 -5.75
N GLN A 158 -6.00 -0.57 -6.71
CA GLN A 158 -6.10 -0.94 -8.12
C GLN A 158 -5.40 -2.26 -8.43
N TYR A 159 -4.23 -2.46 -7.85
CA TYR A 159 -3.47 -3.70 -8.02
C TYR A 159 -4.24 -4.91 -7.50
N VAL A 160 -4.86 -4.79 -6.32
CA VAL A 160 -5.68 -5.86 -5.72
C VAL A 160 -6.96 -6.11 -6.52
N LEU A 161 -7.71 -5.06 -6.89
CA LEU A 161 -8.93 -5.23 -7.71
C LEU A 161 -8.60 -5.89 -9.04
N THR A 162 -7.52 -5.47 -9.70
CA THR A 162 -7.06 -6.09 -10.94
C THR A 162 -6.72 -7.57 -10.72
N PHE A 163 -6.01 -7.91 -9.65
CA PHE A 163 -5.69 -9.29 -9.30
C PHE A 163 -6.95 -10.15 -9.08
N ILE A 164 -7.94 -9.63 -8.36
CA ILE A 164 -9.16 -10.37 -8.01
C ILE A 164 -10.05 -10.58 -9.23
N TYR A 165 -10.32 -9.51 -9.98
CA TYR A 165 -11.32 -9.53 -11.05
C TYR A 165 -10.80 -10.00 -12.41
N SER A 166 -9.48 -9.96 -12.65
CA SER A 166 -8.90 -10.49 -13.90
C SER A 166 -8.81 -12.02 -13.94
N ARG A 167 -8.93 -12.69 -12.80
CA ARG A 167 -8.77 -14.15 -12.69
C ARG A 167 -10.02 -14.93 -13.09
N GLN A 168 -9.79 -16.10 -13.66
CA GLN A 168 -10.83 -17.01 -14.13
C GLN A 168 -10.69 -18.40 -13.50
N GLY A 169 -11.79 -19.15 -13.52
CA GLY A 169 -11.85 -20.51 -13.00
C GLY A 169 -11.51 -20.58 -11.50
N LYS A 170 -10.79 -21.63 -11.11
CA LYS A 170 -10.49 -21.94 -9.70
C LYS A 170 -9.52 -20.94 -9.02
N THR A 171 -8.88 -20.05 -9.77
CA THR A 171 -7.97 -19.03 -9.20
C THR A 171 -8.68 -17.71 -8.91
N ARG A 172 -9.95 -17.56 -9.32
CA ARG A 172 -10.75 -16.39 -8.96
C ARG A 172 -11.11 -16.46 -7.48
N LEU A 173 -10.83 -15.39 -6.75
CA LEU A 173 -11.25 -15.27 -5.36
C LEU A 173 -12.77 -15.04 -5.31
N ASN A 174 -13.51 -16.08 -4.95
CA ASN A 174 -14.95 -16.03 -4.71
C ASN A 174 -15.31 -17.08 -3.64
N ALA A 175 -16.48 -16.95 -3.02
CA ALA A 175 -16.88 -17.83 -1.92
C ALA A 175 -17.15 -19.29 -2.37
N LEU A 176 -17.40 -19.52 -3.67
CA LEU A 176 -17.69 -20.86 -4.19
C LEU A 176 -16.53 -21.85 -3.96
N ILE A 177 -15.29 -21.36 -3.84
CA ILE A 177 -14.11 -22.18 -3.53
C ILE A 177 -14.23 -22.90 -2.18
N TYR A 178 -15.04 -22.36 -1.26
CA TYR A 178 -15.27 -22.92 0.08
C TYR A 178 -16.53 -23.80 0.15
N LEU A 179 -17.33 -23.87 -0.92
CA LEU A 179 -18.55 -24.69 -0.97
C LEU A 179 -18.28 -26.10 -1.52
N SER A 180 -17.38 -26.21 -2.48
CA SER A 180 -17.13 -27.45 -3.21
C SER A 180 -16.22 -28.38 -2.41
N GLY A 181 -16.81 -29.44 -1.84
CA GLY A 181 -16.06 -30.61 -1.37
C GLY A 181 -15.62 -31.56 -2.51
N GLU A 182 -15.72 -31.14 -3.78
CA GLU A 182 -15.35 -31.92 -4.96
C GLU A 182 -13.94 -31.55 -5.44
N GLY A 183 -12.96 -31.71 -4.55
CA GLY A 183 -11.56 -31.86 -4.92
C GLY A 183 -11.18 -33.32 -4.74
N ALA A 184 -10.27 -33.85 -5.55
CA ALA A 184 -9.62 -35.14 -5.32
C ALA A 184 -8.68 -35.11 -4.08
N ASP A 185 -8.95 -34.19 -3.15
CA ASP A 185 -8.20 -33.88 -1.95
C ASP A 185 -8.90 -34.52 -0.74
N LEU A 186 -9.25 -35.80 -0.86
CA LEU A 186 -9.61 -36.69 0.26
C LEU A 186 -8.44 -36.90 1.24
N TYR A 187 -7.43 -36.02 1.21
CA TYR A 187 -6.16 -36.07 1.92
C TYR A 187 -5.92 -34.75 2.67
N TRP A 188 -6.93 -34.22 3.37
CA TRP A 188 -6.70 -33.20 4.41
C TRP A 188 -5.74 -33.73 5.50
N ASP A 189 -5.61 -35.05 5.63
CA ASP A 189 -4.80 -35.74 6.63
C ASP A 189 -3.28 -35.78 6.36
N SER A 190 -2.76 -35.17 5.29
CA SER A 190 -1.33 -35.36 4.96
C SER A 190 -0.49 -34.12 4.66
N ASP A 191 -1.08 -32.97 4.29
CA ASP A 191 -0.45 -31.64 4.26
C ASP A 191 -1.41 -30.67 3.55
N PRO A 192 -2.24 -29.91 4.28
CA PRO A 192 -3.22 -29.03 3.68
C PRO A 192 -2.53 -27.86 2.94
N LEU A 193 -3.04 -27.47 1.77
CA LEU A 193 -2.53 -26.33 1.02
C LEU A 193 -3.53 -25.17 1.04
N PRO A 194 -3.06 -23.90 1.02
CA PRO A 194 -3.93 -22.76 0.82
C PRO A 194 -4.64 -22.90 -0.53
N SER A 195 -5.83 -22.32 -0.66
CA SER A 195 -6.63 -22.44 -1.87
C SER A 195 -5.95 -21.77 -3.06
N LEU A 196 -6.35 -22.16 -4.26
CA LEU A 196 -5.70 -21.68 -5.50
C LEU A 196 -5.66 -20.16 -5.63
N PRO A 197 -6.68 -19.36 -5.24
CA PRO A 197 -6.58 -17.90 -5.23
C PRO A 197 -5.49 -17.37 -4.30
N PHE A 198 -5.27 -17.99 -3.14
CA PHE A 198 -4.24 -17.56 -2.18
C PHE A 198 -2.84 -18.01 -2.60
N GLN A 199 -2.68 -19.19 -3.19
CA GLN A 199 -1.42 -19.58 -3.87
C GLN A 199 -1.07 -18.61 -5.01
N ALA A 200 -2.07 -18.23 -5.80
CA ALA A 200 -1.96 -17.24 -6.85
C ALA A 200 -1.58 -15.86 -6.33
N LEU A 201 -2.13 -15.45 -5.18
CA LEU A 201 -1.78 -14.20 -4.51
C LEU A 201 -0.32 -14.21 -4.08
N PHE A 202 0.13 -15.30 -3.45
CA PHE A 202 1.52 -15.47 -3.08
C PHE A 202 2.45 -15.33 -4.28
N ALA A 203 2.16 -16.04 -5.38
CA ALA A 203 2.95 -15.94 -6.62
C ALA A 203 2.99 -14.50 -7.17
N LYS A 204 1.87 -13.77 -7.15
CA LYS A 204 1.80 -12.38 -7.63
C LYS A 204 2.55 -11.40 -6.72
N LEU A 205 2.52 -11.62 -5.40
CA LEU A 205 3.32 -10.83 -4.45
C LEU A 205 4.81 -11.09 -4.66
N GLN A 206 5.24 -12.35 -4.84
CA GLN A 206 6.65 -12.69 -5.13
C GLN A 206 7.13 -12.09 -6.46
N GLN A 207 6.29 -12.10 -7.49
CA GLN A 207 6.58 -11.41 -8.75
C GLN A 207 6.81 -9.92 -8.51
N LEU A 208 5.91 -9.26 -7.77
CA LEU A 208 6.03 -7.84 -7.46
C LEU A 208 7.28 -7.53 -6.62
N THR A 209 7.61 -8.38 -5.64
CA THR A 209 8.84 -8.26 -4.86
C THR A 209 10.09 -8.29 -5.75
N THR A 210 10.09 -9.15 -6.76
CA THR A 210 11.21 -9.25 -7.73
C THR A 210 11.34 -7.96 -8.52
N VAL A 211 10.25 -7.47 -9.13
CA VAL A 211 10.24 -6.22 -9.90
C VAL A 211 10.61 -5.02 -9.02
N ALA A 212 10.10 -4.97 -7.80
CA ALA A 212 10.43 -3.92 -6.83
C ALA A 212 11.90 -3.96 -6.42
N GLY A 213 12.49 -5.15 -6.28
CA GLY A 213 13.92 -5.31 -6.04
C GLY A 213 14.77 -4.65 -7.12
N ASP A 214 14.36 -4.79 -8.38
CA ASP A 214 15.08 -4.23 -9.54
C ASP A 214 14.85 -2.72 -9.73
N VAL A 215 13.62 -2.24 -9.53
CA VAL A 215 13.23 -0.85 -9.80
C VAL A 215 13.46 0.08 -8.60
N LEU A 216 13.32 -0.44 -7.38
CA LEU A 216 13.42 0.31 -6.13
C LEU A 216 14.71 -0.01 -5.38
N LEU A 217 15.84 -0.06 -6.09
CA LEU A 217 17.14 -0.38 -5.53
C LEU A 217 17.51 0.57 -4.37
N GLY A 218 17.88 -0.01 -3.22
CA GLY A 218 18.22 0.74 -2.01
C GLY A 218 17.04 1.42 -1.32
N LYS A 219 15.80 1.05 -1.69
CA LYS A 219 14.55 1.59 -1.13
C LYS A 219 13.73 0.49 -0.45
N GLU A 220 14.38 -0.34 0.36
CA GLU A 220 13.78 -1.51 1.03
C GLU A 220 12.60 -1.12 1.93
N LYS A 221 12.64 0.08 2.50
CA LYS A 221 11.57 0.63 3.34
C LYS A 221 10.24 0.71 2.58
N ILE A 222 10.22 1.30 1.38
CA ILE A 222 8.98 1.40 0.59
C ILE A 222 8.56 0.03 0.04
N GLN A 223 9.51 -0.84 -0.34
CA GLN A 223 9.17 -2.20 -0.78
C GLN A 223 8.37 -2.95 0.29
N LYS A 224 8.85 -2.94 1.55
CA LYS A 224 8.15 -3.58 2.67
C LYS A 224 6.81 -2.93 2.99
N ILE A 225 6.76 -1.59 3.00
CA ILE A 225 5.51 -0.84 3.24
C ILE A 225 4.47 -1.20 2.17
N LEU A 226 4.89 -1.29 0.92
CA LEU A 226 4.00 -1.61 -0.20
C LEU A 226 3.44 -3.02 -0.10
N LEU A 227 4.30 -4.02 0.17
CA LEU A 227 3.88 -5.41 0.33
C LEU A 227 2.93 -5.58 1.52
N ALA A 228 3.24 -4.95 2.66
CA ALA A 228 2.34 -4.95 3.82
C ALA A 228 0.98 -4.34 3.47
N ARG A 229 0.97 -3.21 2.76
CA ARG A 229 -0.28 -2.53 2.39
C ARG A 229 -1.08 -3.34 1.37
N LEU A 230 -0.44 -4.00 0.40
CA LEU A 230 -1.11 -4.88 -0.56
C LEU A 230 -1.78 -6.07 0.13
N THR A 231 -1.07 -6.75 1.03
CA THR A 231 -1.64 -7.85 1.82
C THR A 231 -2.81 -7.37 2.68
N GLU A 232 -2.69 -6.18 3.29
CA GLU A 232 -3.77 -5.54 4.04
C GLU A 232 -4.98 -5.24 3.16
N THR A 233 -4.77 -4.70 1.95
CA THR A 233 -5.85 -4.40 1.00
C THR A 233 -6.61 -5.66 0.58
N VAL A 234 -5.94 -6.80 0.42
CA VAL A 234 -6.63 -8.08 0.13
C VAL A 234 -7.55 -8.50 1.27
N VAL A 235 -7.08 -8.49 2.51
CA VAL A 235 -7.91 -8.92 3.65
C VAL A 235 -9.02 -7.91 3.97
N MET A 236 -8.78 -6.60 3.76
CA MET A 236 -9.83 -5.58 3.86
C MET A 236 -10.92 -5.84 2.83
N TRP A 237 -10.56 -6.04 1.56
CA TRP A 237 -11.52 -6.36 0.50
C TRP A 237 -12.34 -7.61 0.88
N LEU A 238 -11.68 -8.70 1.29
CA LEU A 238 -12.37 -9.93 1.66
C LEU A 238 -13.32 -9.73 2.86
N SER A 239 -12.93 -8.90 3.83
CA SER A 239 -13.77 -8.61 4.99
C SER A 239 -15.03 -7.80 4.64
N GLU A 240 -14.94 -6.94 3.63
CA GLU A 240 -15.97 -5.94 3.26
C GLU A 240 -16.82 -6.37 2.06
N GLU A 241 -16.38 -7.35 1.27
CA GLU A 241 -17.06 -7.77 0.03
C GLU A 241 -18.37 -8.50 0.31
N GLN A 242 -19.50 -7.79 0.19
CA GLN A 242 -20.80 -8.35 0.52
C GLN A 242 -21.20 -9.53 -0.37
N GLU A 243 -20.95 -9.45 -1.69
CA GLU A 243 -21.27 -10.55 -2.62
C GLU A 243 -20.54 -11.85 -2.26
N PHE A 244 -19.33 -11.74 -1.68
CA PHE A 244 -18.60 -12.89 -1.18
C PHE A 244 -19.29 -13.52 0.03
N TRP A 245 -19.75 -12.70 0.99
CA TRP A 245 -20.35 -13.20 2.23
C TRP A 245 -21.79 -13.70 2.07
N ASP A 246 -22.58 -13.08 1.19
CA ASP A 246 -23.98 -13.46 0.92
C ASP A 246 -24.10 -14.95 0.53
N VAL A 247 -23.07 -15.52 -0.08
CA VAL A 247 -23.01 -16.94 -0.48
C VAL A 247 -23.08 -17.90 0.73
N PHE A 248 -22.48 -17.53 1.86
CA PHE A 248 -22.52 -18.36 3.07
C PHE A 248 -23.84 -18.22 3.84
N GLU A 249 -24.48 -17.06 3.68
CA GLU A 249 -25.76 -16.71 4.30
C GLU A 249 -26.95 -17.32 3.54
N ASP A 250 -26.76 -17.73 2.27
CA ASP A 250 -27.77 -18.44 1.48
C ASP A 250 -28.06 -19.85 2.03
N GLU A 251 -29.21 -19.99 2.70
CA GLU A 251 -29.66 -21.25 3.29
C GLU A 251 -29.86 -22.37 2.26
N SER A 252 -30.10 -22.04 0.99
CA SER A 252 -30.28 -23.05 -0.08
C SER A 252 -28.98 -23.77 -0.44
N ILE A 253 -27.82 -23.16 -0.13
CA ILE A 253 -26.51 -23.71 -0.40
C ILE A 253 -26.06 -24.56 0.80
N PRO A 254 -25.70 -25.84 0.62
CA PRO A 254 -25.20 -26.65 1.72
C PRO A 254 -23.74 -26.30 2.04
N LEU A 255 -23.48 -25.87 3.29
CA LEU A 255 -22.11 -25.69 3.79
C LEU A 255 -21.51 -27.02 4.25
N LYS A 256 -20.17 -27.14 4.15
CA LYS A 256 -19.42 -28.33 4.56
C LYS A 256 -18.28 -27.94 5.50
N PRO A 257 -17.94 -28.75 6.53
CA PRO A 257 -16.84 -28.47 7.45
C PRO A 257 -15.49 -28.13 6.77
N LEU A 258 -15.20 -28.78 5.64
CA LEU A 258 -13.98 -28.54 4.85
C LEU A 258 -13.87 -27.09 4.33
N GLY A 259 -14.99 -26.44 4.05
CA GLY A 259 -15.01 -25.03 3.64
C GLY A 259 -14.49 -24.09 4.73
N LEU A 260 -14.94 -24.32 5.96
CA LEU A 260 -14.48 -23.58 7.15
C LEU A 260 -12.98 -23.81 7.39
N GLN A 261 -12.53 -25.06 7.29
CA GLN A 261 -11.11 -25.42 7.41
C GLN A 261 -10.25 -24.68 6.38
N GLN A 262 -10.67 -24.68 5.11
CA GLN A 262 -9.94 -24.03 4.03
C GLN A 262 -9.88 -22.51 4.20
N LEU A 263 -10.98 -21.86 4.61
CA LEU A 263 -10.98 -20.41 4.84
C LEU A 263 -10.04 -20.02 5.99
N ILE A 264 -10.04 -20.81 7.06
CA ILE A 264 -9.13 -20.61 8.20
C ILE A 264 -7.68 -20.76 7.75
N LEU A 265 -7.38 -21.81 6.99
CA LEU A 265 -6.05 -22.01 6.40
C LEU A 265 -5.62 -20.84 5.52
N ASP A 266 -6.50 -20.33 4.67
CA ASP A 266 -6.22 -19.22 3.76
C ASP A 266 -5.93 -17.91 4.52
N MET A 267 -6.65 -17.67 5.63
CA MET A 267 -6.41 -16.52 6.51
C MET A 267 -5.07 -16.63 7.24
N HIS A 268 -4.75 -17.80 7.79
CA HIS A 268 -3.44 -18.05 8.40
C HIS A 268 -2.31 -17.92 7.39
N PHE A 269 -2.45 -18.52 6.22
CA PHE A 269 -1.47 -18.40 5.13
C PHE A 269 -1.22 -16.94 4.76
N THR A 270 -2.26 -16.12 4.67
CA THR A 270 -2.12 -14.67 4.38
C THR A 270 -1.32 -13.93 5.44
N VAL A 271 -1.53 -14.25 6.71
CA VAL A 271 -0.75 -13.69 7.84
C VAL A 271 0.71 -14.14 7.75
N GLU A 272 0.93 -15.43 7.48
CA GLU A 272 2.26 -16.03 7.43
C GLU A 272 3.10 -15.51 6.26
N ILE A 273 2.50 -15.27 5.08
CA ILE A 273 3.19 -14.62 3.96
C ILE A 273 3.86 -13.32 4.42
N ALA A 274 3.14 -12.48 5.18
CA ALA A 274 3.65 -11.21 5.66
C ALA A 274 4.73 -11.37 6.74
N ARG A 275 4.58 -12.35 7.64
CA ARG A 275 5.58 -12.68 8.68
C ARG A 275 6.88 -13.17 8.03
N PHE A 276 6.82 -14.18 7.17
CA PHE A 276 8.00 -14.79 6.55
C PHE A 276 8.74 -13.86 5.60
N ALA A 277 8.02 -13.01 4.86
CA ALA A 277 8.64 -12.07 3.95
C ALA A 277 9.12 -10.77 4.64
N GLY A 278 9.07 -10.72 5.97
CA GLY A 278 9.70 -9.66 6.78
C GLY A 278 8.96 -8.34 6.79
N TYR A 279 7.63 -8.38 6.63
CA TYR A 279 6.71 -7.25 6.73
C TYR A 279 5.46 -7.56 7.59
N PRO A 280 5.62 -8.08 8.83
CA PRO A 280 4.47 -8.43 9.67
C PRO A 280 3.57 -7.22 9.90
N SER A 281 2.25 -7.42 9.77
CA SER A 281 1.24 -6.37 9.92
C SER A 281 0.23 -6.75 11.01
N PRO A 282 0.21 -6.05 12.16
CA PRO A 282 -0.81 -6.26 13.20
C PRO A 282 -2.24 -6.04 12.67
N HIS A 283 -2.38 -5.19 11.66
CA HIS A 283 -3.67 -4.92 11.05
C HIS A 283 -4.17 -6.11 10.22
N VAL A 284 -3.28 -6.72 9.42
CA VAL A 284 -3.59 -7.95 8.66
C VAL A 284 -4.02 -9.06 9.60
N LEU A 285 -3.25 -9.29 10.67
CA LEU A 285 -3.59 -10.28 11.70
C LEU A 285 -4.98 -10.02 12.28
N ARG A 286 -5.27 -8.78 12.68
CA ARG A 286 -6.56 -8.41 13.27
C ARG A 286 -7.73 -8.63 12.32
N ILE A 287 -7.60 -8.26 11.04
CA ILE A 287 -8.66 -8.48 10.05
C ILE A 287 -8.83 -9.98 9.78
N ALA A 288 -7.73 -10.72 9.58
CA ALA A 288 -7.77 -12.16 9.36
C ALA A 288 -8.48 -12.88 10.52
N SER A 289 -8.15 -12.54 11.78
CA SER A 289 -8.85 -13.06 12.96
C SER A 289 -10.35 -12.71 12.96
N ALA A 290 -10.71 -11.50 12.51
CA ALA A 290 -12.12 -11.07 12.43
C ALA A 290 -12.89 -11.85 11.35
N ILE A 291 -12.27 -12.11 10.20
CA ILE A 291 -12.81 -12.95 9.13
C ILE A 291 -13.03 -14.38 9.63
N ILE A 292 -12.03 -14.99 10.26
CA ILE A 292 -12.14 -16.34 10.87
C ILE A 292 -13.29 -16.37 11.87
N ALA A 293 -13.37 -15.39 12.78
CA ALA A 293 -14.41 -15.34 13.78
C ALA A 293 -15.81 -15.13 13.17
N ARG A 294 -15.93 -14.37 12.08
CA ARG A 294 -17.19 -14.22 11.33
C ARG A 294 -17.61 -15.57 10.76
N GLU A 295 -16.70 -16.26 10.08
CA GLU A 295 -17.00 -17.52 9.43
C GLU A 295 -17.40 -18.63 10.42
N ILE A 296 -16.67 -18.75 11.55
CA ILE A 296 -17.02 -19.70 12.61
C ILE A 296 -18.46 -19.46 13.10
N ARG A 297 -18.88 -18.20 13.27
CA ARG A 297 -20.26 -17.88 13.67
C ARG A 297 -21.27 -18.26 12.59
N THR A 298 -20.98 -17.96 11.32
CA THR A 298 -21.85 -18.31 10.19
C THR A 298 -22.06 -19.82 10.09
N PHE A 299 -20.98 -20.61 10.17
CA PHE A 299 -21.05 -22.08 10.09
C PHE A 299 -21.74 -22.69 11.30
N SER A 300 -21.48 -22.17 12.51
CA SER A 300 -22.16 -22.61 13.74
C SER A 300 -23.67 -22.37 13.67
N ALA A 301 -24.08 -21.20 13.16
CA ALA A 301 -25.50 -20.87 12.99
C ALA A 301 -26.19 -21.85 12.01
N ARG A 302 -25.43 -22.44 11.10
CA ARG A 302 -25.88 -23.46 10.15
C ARG A 302 -25.72 -24.90 10.65
N GLY A 303 -25.41 -25.09 11.93
CA GLY A 303 -25.35 -26.40 12.58
C GLY A 303 -24.06 -27.18 12.31
N ILE A 304 -23.03 -26.55 11.75
CA ILE A 304 -21.70 -27.14 11.60
C ILE A 304 -20.92 -26.88 12.88
N ASP A 305 -20.50 -27.93 13.57
CA ASP A 305 -19.67 -27.81 14.76
C ASP A 305 -18.23 -27.38 14.39
N PRO A 306 -17.77 -26.19 14.81
CA PRO A 306 -16.42 -25.73 14.53
C PRO A 306 -15.34 -26.61 15.16
N GLN A 307 -15.62 -27.27 16.29
CA GLN A 307 -14.63 -28.14 16.95
C GLN A 307 -14.45 -29.46 16.19
N SER A 308 -15.53 -30.02 15.63
CA SER A 308 -15.42 -31.16 14.71
C SER A 308 -14.66 -30.83 13.41
N ALA A 309 -14.62 -29.55 13.03
CA ALA A 309 -13.92 -29.06 11.84
C ALA A 309 -12.48 -28.61 12.15
N LEU A 310 -12.13 -28.29 13.39
CA LEU A 310 -10.79 -27.88 13.78
C LEU A 310 -10.15 -29.04 14.55
N SER A 311 -9.29 -29.82 13.89
CA SER A 311 -8.58 -30.92 14.55
C SER A 311 -7.86 -30.41 15.80
N GLU A 312 -8.12 -31.07 16.93
CA GLU A 312 -7.63 -30.69 18.27
C GLU A 312 -6.10 -30.48 18.26
N ASP A 313 -5.70 -29.23 18.44
CA ASP A 313 -4.46 -28.80 19.09
C ASP A 313 -3.08 -29.01 18.44
N GLU A 314 -2.93 -29.59 17.23
CA GLU A 314 -1.60 -29.68 16.59
C GLU A 314 -1.36 -28.74 15.40
N TRP A 315 -2.41 -28.15 14.82
CA TRP A 315 -2.27 -27.48 13.51
C TRP A 315 -1.76 -26.04 13.54
N PHE A 316 -1.72 -25.38 14.70
CA PHE A 316 -1.56 -23.92 14.74
C PHE A 316 -0.74 -23.38 15.94
N VAL A 317 0.02 -24.22 16.66
CA VAL A 317 0.73 -23.78 17.89
C VAL A 317 2.07 -23.07 17.62
N GLU A 318 2.63 -23.12 16.41
CA GLU A 318 3.95 -22.51 16.16
C GLU A 318 3.94 -21.04 15.65
N THR A 319 2.79 -20.35 15.67
CA THR A 319 2.71 -18.96 15.17
C THR A 319 2.77 -17.86 16.24
N ALA A 320 3.18 -18.17 17.48
CA ALA A 320 3.57 -17.16 18.47
C ALA A 320 5.06 -16.82 18.35
#